data_AF-A0A7Y2CRZ7-F1
#
_entry.id   AF-A0A7Y2CRZ7-F1
#
_cell.length_a   1.000
_cell.length_b   1.000
_cell.length_c   1.000
_cell.angle_alpha   90.00
_cell.angle_beta   90.00
_cell.angle_gamma   90.00
#
_symmetry.space_group_name_H-M   'P 1'
#
loop_
_entity.id
_entity.type
_entity.pdbx_description
1 polymer ?
#
loop_
_entity_poly.entity_id
_entity_poly.type
_entity_poly.pdbx_seq_one_letter_code
_entity_poly.pdbx_strand_id
1 'polypeptide(L)'
;RTLDASGTKPAGMVRVPGAQTPTGRVDDFFIDRTEVTNRQFKEFVAADGYETREFWTEPFELDGRSIPWDEAMEQFVDQTGRPGPSTWQAGTYADGDADHPVTGVSWYEAAAYAAFAGRSLPTSVHWGLARGEQTPIISFYQLGGFAVYAPFSNFGADGTVPAGSLPGITAYGAVDMAGNAREWNANRSPFGRIVRGGAWGDNTYMFGEPSQAPPFDRSPKNGFRCARYSEGDEVAAASQLVTFSEGPDFYAMEPVADEIFELYRERFLYDEAPLNANVERRSEEHPDYVYERVTFDAAYRGERVIGHLFLPRNASPPYQTVVYVPGSAALLHPSSEDMGQYYEYPVFLSFLVKNGRAVFFPVYAGTFERGRADLPQLVAGGQQKTRLHSGFLTDVVRDFSRSVDYLESRDDIDRDRLAYYGMSWGGWLGAIIPAVETRVATAIVAFGGLIDAGRPEVHPINYVGRVSMPVLMLNGRYDSNFLLDTSIQPMFELLGTPDEQKELKLFESDHIIPKNDLIRETLDWLDQYLGPVD
;
A
#
# COMPACT_ATOMS: atom_id res chain seq x y z
N ARG A 1 7.31 32.53 -15.18
CA ARG A 1 7.21 32.58 -13.70
C ARG A 1 7.82 33.91 -13.27
N THR A 2 7.09 34.75 -12.54
CA THR A 2 7.64 35.98 -11.96
C THR A 2 8.43 35.59 -10.71
N LEU A 3 9.66 36.09 -10.57
CA LEU A 3 10.45 35.86 -9.35
C LEU A 3 9.84 36.65 -8.20
N ASP A 4 9.87 36.09 -7.00
CA ASP A 4 9.47 36.80 -5.79
C ASP A 4 10.39 38.01 -5.59
N ALA A 5 9.81 39.12 -5.10
CA ALA A 5 10.61 40.27 -4.72
C ALA A 5 11.57 39.87 -3.59
N SER A 6 12.79 40.43 -3.60
CA SER A 6 13.76 40.14 -2.56
C SER A 6 13.18 40.48 -1.17
N GLY A 7 13.21 39.52 -0.24
CA GLY A 7 12.70 39.68 1.12
C GLY A 7 11.20 39.36 1.32
N THR A 8 10.42 39.06 0.27
CA THR A 8 9.00 38.71 0.45
C THR A 8 8.75 37.22 0.66
N LYS A 9 9.76 36.39 0.42
CA LYS A 9 9.70 34.93 0.55
C LYS A 9 10.17 34.52 1.97
N PRO A 10 9.34 33.82 2.77
CA PRO A 10 9.78 33.27 4.04
C PRO A 10 11.01 32.35 3.87
N ALA A 11 11.96 32.44 4.80
CA ALA A 11 13.16 31.62 4.77
C ALA A 11 12.80 30.13 4.81
N GLY A 12 13.47 29.34 3.96
CA GLY A 12 13.26 27.88 3.89
C GLY A 12 11.98 27.41 3.18
N MET A 13 11.09 28.31 2.75
CA MET A 13 9.85 27.93 2.07
C MET A 13 9.94 28.02 0.55
N VAL A 14 8.92 27.57 -0.18
CA VAL A 14 8.72 27.77 -1.62
C VAL A 14 7.30 28.27 -1.87
N ARG A 15 7.13 29.09 -2.91
CA ARG A 15 5.83 29.63 -3.31
C ARG A 15 5.15 28.67 -4.28
N VAL A 16 3.93 28.28 -3.94
CA VAL A 16 3.06 27.46 -4.78
C VAL A 16 1.91 28.34 -5.28
N PRO A 17 1.69 28.45 -6.60
CA PRO A 17 0.52 29.12 -7.13
C PRO A 17 -0.76 28.42 -6.69
N GLY A 18 -1.73 29.21 -6.29
CA GLY A 18 -3.10 28.82 -6.03
C GLY A 18 -3.79 28.31 -7.29
N ALA A 19 -4.91 27.64 -7.07
CA ALA A 19 -5.55 26.82 -8.08
C ALA A 19 -7.05 26.68 -7.82
N GLN A 20 -7.80 26.37 -8.87
CA GLN A 20 -9.14 25.83 -8.71
C GLN A 20 -9.04 24.36 -8.32
N THR A 21 -9.67 23.96 -7.22
CA THR A 21 -9.67 22.58 -6.70
C THR A 21 -11.11 22.10 -6.50
N PRO A 22 -11.33 20.78 -6.28
CA PRO A 22 -12.66 20.25 -5.98
C PRO A 22 -13.31 20.87 -4.73
N THR A 23 -12.51 21.31 -3.75
CA THR A 23 -12.99 21.95 -2.51
C THR A 23 -13.14 23.47 -2.64
N GLY A 24 -12.89 24.04 -3.82
CA GLY A 24 -12.95 25.48 -4.07
C GLY A 24 -11.65 26.06 -4.64
N ARG A 25 -11.64 27.36 -4.88
CA ARG A 25 -10.41 28.09 -5.23
C ARG A 25 -9.56 28.25 -3.97
N VAL A 26 -8.27 28.03 -4.10
CA VAL A 26 -7.27 28.38 -3.08
C VAL A 26 -6.26 29.36 -3.66
N ASP A 27 -5.82 30.30 -2.84
CA ASP A 27 -4.85 31.33 -3.17
C ASP A 27 -3.40 30.81 -3.15
N ASP A 28 -2.48 31.67 -3.61
CA ASP A 28 -1.05 31.42 -3.54
C ASP A 28 -0.60 31.29 -2.07
N PHE A 29 0.24 30.31 -1.80
CA PHE A 29 0.71 30.00 -0.44
C PHE A 29 2.20 29.65 -0.43
N PHE A 30 2.78 29.61 0.77
CA PHE A 30 4.13 29.13 1.00
C PHE A 30 4.10 27.80 1.73
N ILE A 31 5.01 26.90 1.38
CA ILE A 31 5.22 25.63 2.06
C ILE A 31 6.70 25.41 2.28
N ASP A 32 7.08 24.72 3.34
CA ASP A 32 8.47 24.38 3.59
C ASP A 32 9.08 23.59 2.43
N ARG A 33 10.31 23.98 2.08
CA ARG A 33 11.05 23.35 0.98
C ARG A 33 11.33 21.89 1.29
N THR A 34 11.65 21.57 2.54
CA THR A 34 11.93 20.23 3.07
C THR A 34 10.94 19.91 4.18
N GLU A 35 10.97 18.69 4.71
CA GLU A 35 10.38 18.38 6.01
C GLU A 35 11.08 19.15 7.13
N VAL A 36 10.41 19.24 8.29
CA VAL A 36 11.02 19.77 9.51
C VAL A 36 12.10 18.80 9.98
N THR A 37 13.31 19.29 10.25
CA THR A 37 14.42 18.45 10.70
C THR A 37 14.43 18.25 12.21
N ASN A 38 15.13 17.21 12.66
CA ASN A 38 15.40 16.98 14.09
C ASN A 38 16.02 18.20 14.77
N ARG A 39 16.95 18.90 14.12
CA ARG A 39 17.55 20.14 14.64
C ARG A 39 16.50 21.22 14.86
N GLN A 40 15.62 21.45 13.88
CA GLN A 40 14.56 22.44 14.00
C GLN A 40 13.56 22.08 15.11
N PHE A 41 13.13 20.81 15.17
CA PHE A 41 12.24 20.35 16.23
C PHE A 41 12.90 20.43 17.62
N LYS A 42 14.22 20.26 17.71
CA LYS A 42 14.97 20.43 18.95
C LYS A 42 14.93 21.86 19.47
N GLU A 43 14.82 22.87 18.59
CA GLU A 43 14.63 24.27 18.99
C GLU A 43 13.27 24.47 19.68
N PHE A 44 12.21 23.79 19.20
CA PHE A 44 10.90 23.78 19.86
C PHE A 44 10.96 23.13 21.24
N VAL A 45 11.60 21.96 21.35
CA VAL A 45 11.80 21.27 22.65
C VAL A 45 12.62 22.14 23.61
N ALA A 46 13.67 22.81 23.13
CA ALA A 46 14.52 23.67 23.95
C ALA A 46 13.85 24.98 24.36
N ALA A 47 12.76 25.36 23.70
CA ALA A 47 11.95 26.53 24.02
C ALA A 47 10.74 26.16 24.90
N ASP A 48 10.85 25.08 25.68
CA ASP A 48 9.79 24.56 26.57
C ASP A 48 8.48 24.27 25.82
N GLY A 49 8.59 23.78 24.59
CA GLY A 49 7.45 23.56 23.70
C GLY A 49 6.42 22.55 24.20
N TYR A 50 6.83 21.58 25.01
CA TYR A 50 5.94 20.58 25.62
C TYR A 50 5.29 21.08 26.92
N GLU A 51 5.85 22.12 27.52
CA GLU A 51 5.37 22.77 28.74
C GLU A 51 4.50 24.01 28.44
N THR A 52 4.61 24.58 27.23
CA THR A 52 3.93 25.80 26.83
C THR A 52 2.58 25.50 26.16
N ARG A 53 1.49 25.65 26.92
CA ARG A 53 0.12 25.30 26.50
C ARG A 53 -0.38 26.07 25.28
N GLU A 54 0.13 27.28 25.06
CA GLU A 54 -0.29 28.18 23.98
C GLU A 54 -0.02 27.62 22.59
N PHE A 55 0.94 26.71 22.43
CA PHE A 55 1.25 26.11 21.13
C PHE A 55 0.27 25.01 20.73
N TRP A 56 -0.44 24.43 21.68
CA TRP A 56 -1.23 23.23 21.49
C TRP A 56 -2.71 23.59 21.47
N THR A 57 -3.13 24.12 20.34
CA THR A 57 -4.41 24.80 20.17
C THR A 57 -5.60 23.86 19.95
N GLU A 58 -5.34 22.56 19.78
CA GLU A 58 -6.33 21.57 19.38
C GLU A 58 -6.73 20.69 20.57
N PRO A 59 -8.02 20.32 20.70
CA PRO A 59 -8.44 19.38 21.73
C PRO A 59 -7.87 17.99 21.46
N PHE A 60 -7.41 17.33 22.51
CA PHE A 60 -6.91 15.96 22.45
C PHE A 60 -8.08 14.97 22.44
N GLU A 61 -8.10 14.07 21.46
CA GLU A 61 -9.10 13.02 21.28
C GLU A 61 -8.39 11.66 21.18
N LEU A 62 -8.64 10.77 22.15
CA LEU A 62 -8.11 9.41 22.19
C LEU A 62 -9.30 8.44 22.32
N ASP A 63 -9.36 7.43 21.44
CA ASP A 63 -10.44 6.44 21.37
C ASP A 63 -11.87 7.05 21.38
N GLY A 64 -12.03 8.16 20.65
CA GLY A 64 -13.30 8.89 20.55
C GLY A 64 -13.68 9.70 21.78
N ARG A 65 -12.77 9.88 22.75
CA ARG A 65 -12.99 10.67 23.97
C ARG A 65 -12.02 11.84 24.04
N SER A 66 -12.52 12.99 24.50
CA SER A 66 -11.64 14.11 24.80
C SER A 66 -10.87 13.85 26.10
N ILE A 67 -9.55 14.02 26.06
CA ILE A 67 -8.67 13.84 27.21
C ILE A 67 -8.03 15.18 27.65
N PRO A 68 -7.73 15.36 28.95
CA PRO A 68 -7.08 16.57 29.45
C PRO A 68 -5.62 16.67 29.00
N TRP A 69 -5.10 17.90 29.05
CA TRP A 69 -3.71 18.23 28.70
C TRP A 69 -2.67 17.30 29.32
N ASP A 70 -2.73 17.15 30.65
CA ASP A 70 -1.68 16.46 31.39
C ASP A 70 -1.62 14.98 30.99
N GLU A 71 -2.78 14.35 30.74
CA GLU A 71 -2.89 12.98 30.22
C GLU A 71 -2.36 12.86 28.79
N ALA A 72 -2.61 13.86 27.93
CA ALA A 72 -2.06 13.87 26.57
C ALA A 72 -0.53 14.00 26.57
N MET A 73 0.03 14.87 27.43
CA MET A 73 1.49 15.05 27.52
C MET A 73 2.22 13.79 28.00
N GLU A 74 1.59 12.97 28.85
CA GLU A 74 2.13 11.66 29.25
C GLU A 74 2.31 10.71 28.06
N GLN A 75 1.56 10.88 26.98
CA GLN A 75 1.72 10.10 25.74
C GLN A 75 2.87 10.58 24.85
N PHE A 76 3.30 11.84 25.00
CA PHE A 76 4.27 12.47 24.11
C PHE A 76 5.70 12.43 24.65
N VAL A 77 6.13 11.22 24.99
CA VAL A 77 7.46 10.92 25.52
C VAL A 77 8.34 10.13 24.55
N ASP A 78 9.65 10.32 24.67
CA ASP A 78 10.68 9.58 23.96
C ASP A 78 10.87 8.18 24.58
N GLN A 79 11.81 7.39 24.04
CA GLN A 79 12.05 6.00 24.51
C GLN A 79 12.55 5.91 25.96
N THR A 80 12.94 7.04 26.56
CA THR A 80 13.40 7.13 27.95
C THR A 80 12.35 7.74 28.88
N GLY A 81 11.15 8.04 28.37
CA GLY A 81 10.06 8.65 29.13
C GLY A 81 10.17 10.17 29.31
N ARG A 82 11.01 10.85 28.51
CA ARG A 82 11.15 12.32 28.54
C ARG A 82 10.32 12.98 27.44
N PRO A 83 9.85 14.22 27.58
CA PRO A 83 9.16 14.90 26.50
C PRO A 83 9.98 14.95 25.19
N GLY A 84 9.35 14.59 24.08
CA GLY A 84 10.01 14.56 22.76
C GLY A 84 9.54 13.41 21.87
N PRO A 85 9.92 13.40 20.58
CA PRO A 85 9.53 12.38 19.60
C PRO A 85 9.79 10.94 20.05
N SER A 86 8.95 9.99 19.64
CA SER A 86 9.05 8.56 20.03
C SER A 86 10.33 7.87 19.52
N THR A 87 10.99 8.45 18.53
CA THR A 87 12.26 7.96 17.97
C THR A 87 13.49 8.45 18.72
N TRP A 88 13.33 9.44 19.61
CA TRP A 88 14.42 10.06 20.34
C TRP A 88 14.76 9.28 21.62
N GLN A 89 15.93 9.61 22.20
CA GLN A 89 16.37 9.09 23.49
C GLN A 89 16.97 10.22 24.32
N ALA A 90 16.73 10.20 25.63
CA ALA A 90 17.28 11.15 26.58
C ALA A 90 17.01 12.63 26.19
N GLY A 91 15.85 12.90 25.58
CA GLY A 91 15.39 14.21 25.13
C GLY A 91 16.03 14.70 23.84
N THR A 92 16.72 13.84 23.06
CA THR A 92 17.39 14.26 21.82
C THR A 92 17.40 13.17 20.74
N TYR A 93 17.63 13.58 19.50
CA TYR A 93 17.87 12.70 18.35
C TYR A 93 19.26 12.05 18.42
N ALA A 94 19.47 10.96 17.67
CA ALA A 94 20.73 10.25 17.59
C ALA A 94 21.84 11.08 16.91
N ASP A 95 23.10 10.83 17.28
CA ASP A 95 24.24 11.54 16.71
C ASP A 95 24.31 11.36 15.18
N GLY A 96 24.38 12.47 14.45
CA GLY A 96 24.36 12.48 12.97
C GLY A 96 23.01 12.80 12.35
N ASP A 97 21.91 12.64 13.09
CA ASP A 97 20.54 12.77 12.54
C ASP A 97 19.99 14.19 12.59
N ALA A 98 20.82 15.20 12.90
CA ALA A 98 20.38 16.59 13.08
C ALA A 98 19.66 17.14 11.85
N ASP A 99 20.11 16.76 10.65
CA ASP A 99 19.54 17.19 9.37
C ASP A 99 18.50 16.20 8.81
N HIS A 100 18.27 15.06 9.47
CA HIS A 100 17.21 14.15 9.08
C HIS A 100 15.84 14.74 9.45
N PRO A 101 14.76 14.38 8.72
CA PRO A 101 13.41 14.76 9.11
C PRO A 101 13.09 14.25 10.52
N VAL A 102 12.44 15.09 11.32
CA VAL A 102 11.89 14.64 12.60
C VAL A 102 10.78 13.64 12.32
N THR A 103 10.85 12.47 12.96
CA THR A 103 9.87 11.39 12.82
C THR A 103 9.50 10.82 14.18
N GLY A 104 8.42 10.04 14.26
CA GLY A 104 7.90 9.59 15.55
C GLY A 104 7.16 10.69 16.32
N VAL A 105 6.55 11.62 15.58
CA VAL A 105 5.75 12.70 16.13
C VAL A 105 4.28 12.47 15.79
N SER A 106 3.43 12.73 16.77
CA SER A 106 1.98 12.72 16.61
C SER A 106 1.53 13.91 15.77
N TRP A 107 0.28 13.88 15.30
CA TRP A 107 -0.32 15.03 14.63
C TRP A 107 -0.37 16.25 15.55
N TYR A 108 -0.62 16.03 16.85
CA TYR A 108 -0.66 17.10 17.84
C TYR A 108 0.70 17.76 18.06
N GLU A 109 1.78 16.97 18.15
CA GLU A 109 3.15 17.48 18.24
C GLU A 109 3.54 18.29 16.99
N ALA A 110 3.15 17.80 15.80
CA ALA A 110 3.37 18.51 14.54
C ALA A 110 2.60 19.84 14.47
N ALA A 111 1.33 19.86 14.91
CA ALA A 111 0.51 21.07 14.99
C ALA A 111 1.08 22.07 16.01
N ALA A 112 1.55 21.59 17.16
CA ALA A 112 2.15 22.43 18.20
C ALA A 112 3.45 23.09 17.72
N TYR A 113 4.33 22.33 17.07
CA TYR A 113 5.51 22.89 16.42
C TYR A 113 5.12 23.94 15.37
N ALA A 114 4.11 23.66 14.54
CA ALA A 114 3.68 24.60 13.52
C ALA A 114 3.22 25.93 14.14
N ALA A 115 2.46 25.88 15.25
CA ALA A 115 2.07 27.06 16.01
C ALA A 115 3.28 27.81 16.60
N PHE A 116 4.23 27.09 17.21
CA PHE A 116 5.49 27.66 17.70
C PHE A 116 6.27 28.41 16.60
N ALA A 117 6.31 27.84 15.40
CA ALA A 117 6.99 28.42 14.25
C ALA A 117 6.18 29.58 13.59
N GLY A 118 4.99 29.93 14.10
CA GLY A 118 4.10 30.92 13.50
C GLY A 118 3.56 30.50 12.13
N ARG A 119 3.32 29.19 11.96
CA ARG A 119 2.92 28.51 10.71
C ARG A 119 1.73 27.59 10.98
N SER A 120 1.36 26.78 9.99
CA SER A 120 0.32 25.75 10.12
C SER A 120 0.75 24.46 9.42
N LEU A 121 0.14 23.32 9.74
CA LEU A 121 0.27 22.14 8.90
C LEU A 121 -0.39 22.39 7.54
N PRO A 122 0.18 21.88 6.43
CA PRO A 122 -0.46 21.95 5.15
C PRO A 122 -1.80 21.20 5.18
N THR A 123 -2.84 21.74 4.56
CA THR A 123 -4.01 20.92 4.21
C THR A 123 -3.65 19.94 3.10
N SER A 124 -4.39 18.83 2.97
CA SER A 124 -4.21 17.81 1.94
C SER A 124 -4.25 18.40 0.53
N VAL A 125 -5.10 19.40 0.31
CA VAL A 125 -5.20 20.16 -0.94
C VAL A 125 -3.92 20.96 -1.20
N HIS A 126 -3.46 21.75 -0.23
CA HIS A 126 -2.23 22.54 -0.38
C HIS A 126 -1.00 21.66 -0.55
N TRP A 127 -0.94 20.54 0.17
CA TRP A 127 0.12 19.55 0.01
C TRP A 127 0.12 18.94 -1.40
N GLY A 128 -1.05 18.54 -1.91
CA GLY A 128 -1.21 18.01 -3.26
C GLY A 128 -0.85 19.01 -4.35
N LEU A 129 -1.22 20.28 -4.18
CA LEU A 129 -0.76 21.36 -5.05
C LEU A 129 0.75 21.52 -5.00
N ALA A 130 1.37 21.56 -3.82
CA ALA A 130 2.82 21.68 -3.67
C ALA A 130 3.59 20.50 -4.31
N ARG A 131 3.02 19.30 -4.25
CA ARG A 131 3.50 18.11 -4.95
C ARG A 131 3.46 18.25 -6.46
N GLY A 132 2.51 19.03 -6.98
CA GLY A 132 2.34 19.29 -8.40
C GLY A 132 1.14 18.60 -9.04
N GLU A 133 0.09 18.26 -8.29
CA GLU A 133 -1.11 17.55 -8.79
C GLU A 133 -1.76 18.16 -10.04
N GLN A 134 -1.62 19.47 -10.22
CA GLN A 134 -2.16 20.21 -11.38
C GLN A 134 -1.12 20.51 -12.47
N THR A 135 0.05 19.90 -12.38
CA THR A 135 1.10 20.03 -13.40
C THR A 135 1.04 18.85 -14.36
N PRO A 136 1.30 19.04 -15.67
CA PRO A 136 1.29 17.94 -16.64
C PRO A 136 2.15 16.74 -16.25
N ILE A 137 3.25 16.95 -15.52
CA ILE A 137 4.16 15.90 -15.04
C ILE A 137 3.44 14.91 -14.10
N ILE A 138 2.55 15.41 -13.24
CA ILE A 138 1.79 14.58 -12.32
C ILE A 138 0.43 14.18 -12.93
N SER A 139 -0.26 15.11 -13.60
CA SER A 139 -1.64 14.90 -14.06
C SER A 139 -1.75 13.90 -15.22
N PHE A 140 -0.69 13.65 -15.99
CA PHE A 140 -0.67 12.63 -17.04
C PHE A 140 -0.03 11.34 -16.55
N TYR A 141 -0.85 10.35 -16.19
CA TYR A 141 -0.45 9.03 -15.68
C TYR A 141 0.61 8.32 -16.57
N GLN A 142 0.57 8.54 -17.89
CA GLN A 142 1.49 7.95 -18.89
C GLN A 142 2.90 8.58 -18.89
N LEU A 143 3.05 9.75 -18.26
CA LEU A 143 4.33 10.45 -18.02
C LEU A 143 4.69 10.47 -16.52
N GLY A 144 3.95 9.70 -15.71
CA GLY A 144 3.47 10.07 -14.40
C GLY A 144 4.51 10.29 -13.29
N GLY A 145 4.10 11.10 -12.32
CA GLY A 145 4.87 11.44 -11.13
C GLY A 145 5.49 10.26 -10.37
N PHE A 146 4.91 9.06 -10.39
CA PHE A 146 5.57 7.90 -9.78
C PHE A 146 6.88 7.53 -10.46
N ALA A 147 6.91 7.49 -11.80
CA ALA A 147 8.11 7.18 -12.58
C ALA A 147 9.14 8.31 -12.54
N VAL A 148 8.72 9.56 -12.24
CA VAL A 148 9.59 10.73 -12.18
C VAL A 148 10.09 11.03 -10.78
N TYR A 149 9.32 10.81 -9.71
CA TYR A 149 9.71 11.15 -8.35
C TYR A 149 10.25 9.95 -7.57
N ALA A 150 9.63 8.77 -7.67
CA ALA A 150 9.99 7.63 -6.83
C ALA A 150 11.47 7.19 -6.98
N PRO A 151 12.08 7.16 -8.19
CA PRO A 151 13.50 6.81 -8.35
C PRO A 151 14.48 7.82 -7.74
N PHE A 152 14.01 9.04 -7.45
CA PHE A 152 14.80 10.12 -6.87
C PHE A 152 14.38 10.41 -5.41
N SER A 153 13.69 9.47 -4.79
CA SER A 153 13.12 9.54 -3.44
C SER A 153 13.62 8.36 -2.61
N ASN A 154 13.40 8.39 -1.29
CA ASN A 154 14.01 7.43 -0.36
C ASN A 154 13.19 6.14 -0.14
N PHE A 155 12.36 5.74 -1.11
CA PHE A 155 11.56 4.51 -1.01
C PHE A 155 12.44 3.24 -1.06
N GLY A 156 12.06 2.22 -0.29
CA GLY A 156 12.76 0.94 -0.20
C GLY A 156 14.03 0.97 0.66
N ALA A 157 14.31 2.06 1.38
CA ALA A 157 15.44 2.17 2.31
C ALA A 157 15.09 1.63 3.71
N ASP A 158 16.04 1.68 4.65
CA ASP A 158 15.88 1.22 6.04
C ASP A 158 15.68 2.36 7.06
N GLY A 159 15.65 3.60 6.59
CA GLY A 159 15.58 4.79 7.44
C GLY A 159 15.54 6.07 6.63
N THR A 160 15.41 7.20 7.33
CA THR A 160 15.41 8.53 6.71
C THR A 160 16.80 8.91 6.22
N VAL A 161 16.85 9.85 5.28
CA VAL A 161 18.08 10.53 4.83
C VAL A 161 18.00 12.02 5.18
N PRO A 162 19.14 12.76 5.18
CA PRO A 162 19.12 14.19 5.45
C PRO A 162 18.15 14.94 4.54
N ALA A 163 17.32 15.80 5.14
CA ALA A 163 16.32 16.55 4.43
C ALA A 163 16.98 17.45 3.36
N GLY A 164 16.52 17.31 2.13
CA GLY A 164 16.99 18.00 0.93
C GLY A 164 18.21 17.37 0.27
N SER A 165 18.67 16.19 0.71
CA SER A 165 19.81 15.51 0.08
C SER A 165 19.47 14.80 -1.23
N LEU A 166 18.18 14.53 -1.47
CA LEU A 166 17.72 13.77 -2.62
C LEU A 166 17.47 14.68 -3.84
N PRO A 167 17.60 14.15 -5.07
CA PRO A 167 17.43 14.94 -6.28
C PRO A 167 15.95 15.19 -6.65
N GLY A 168 14.99 14.51 -6.00
CA GLY A 168 13.56 14.69 -6.26
C GLY A 168 13.08 16.10 -5.91
N ILE A 169 12.65 16.86 -6.91
CA ILE A 169 12.21 18.25 -6.76
C ILE A 169 10.89 18.49 -7.49
N THR A 170 9.92 19.14 -6.82
CA THR A 170 8.64 19.46 -7.42
C THR A 170 8.74 20.62 -8.40
N ALA A 171 7.72 20.79 -9.25
CA ALA A 171 7.63 21.93 -10.17
C ALA A 171 7.75 23.29 -9.47
N TYR A 172 7.48 23.34 -8.15
CA TYR A 172 7.52 24.56 -7.36
C TYR A 172 8.82 24.72 -6.56
N GLY A 173 9.65 23.67 -6.48
CA GLY A 173 10.96 23.68 -5.83
C GLY A 173 11.00 23.06 -4.44
N ALA A 174 9.88 22.47 -3.98
CA ALA A 174 9.88 21.63 -2.78
C ALA A 174 10.62 20.32 -3.08
N VAL A 175 11.27 19.75 -2.08
CA VAL A 175 12.01 18.49 -2.15
C VAL A 175 11.48 17.54 -1.07
N ASP A 176 11.81 16.26 -1.23
CA ASP A 176 11.47 15.17 -0.28
C ASP A 176 9.97 15.03 0.00
N MET A 177 9.11 15.46 -0.93
CA MET A 177 7.65 15.25 -0.80
C MET A 177 7.24 13.79 -1.00
N ALA A 178 8.19 12.88 -1.11
CA ALA A 178 8.00 11.47 -1.42
C ALA A 178 9.04 10.61 -0.69
N GLY A 179 8.58 9.59 0.02
CA GLY A 179 9.39 8.45 0.44
C GLY A 179 10.43 8.68 1.51
N ASN A 180 10.64 9.88 2.08
CA ASN A 180 11.57 10.07 3.18
C ASN A 180 10.85 9.99 4.53
N ALA A 181 9.92 10.90 4.80
CA ALA A 181 8.94 10.77 5.87
C ALA A 181 7.52 10.95 5.31
N ARG A 182 6.56 10.24 5.91
CA ARG A 182 5.14 10.56 5.76
C ARG A 182 4.87 11.92 6.40
N GLU A 183 3.93 12.68 5.87
CA GLU A 183 3.68 14.04 6.34
C GLU A 183 2.25 14.24 6.83
N TRP A 184 2.11 14.63 8.09
CA TRP A 184 0.85 15.06 8.67
C TRP A 184 0.27 16.27 7.93
N ASN A 185 -1.03 16.21 7.67
CA ASN A 185 -1.79 17.32 7.12
C ASN A 185 -2.88 17.76 8.10
N ALA A 186 -3.35 18.99 7.97
CA ALA A 186 -4.34 19.57 8.89
C ALA A 186 -5.70 18.83 8.89
N ASN A 187 -6.06 18.21 7.77
CA ASN A 187 -7.39 17.62 7.57
C ASN A 187 -7.67 16.45 8.51
N ARG A 188 -8.90 16.40 9.03
CA ARG A 188 -9.46 15.19 9.65
C ARG A 188 -9.81 14.16 8.57
N SER A 189 -9.85 12.90 8.97
CA SER A 189 -10.36 11.76 8.21
C SER A 189 -11.22 10.86 9.11
N PRO A 190 -11.98 9.89 8.56
CA PRO A 190 -12.79 8.98 9.37
C PRO A 190 -12.03 8.27 10.49
N PHE A 191 -10.76 7.91 10.24
CA PHE A 191 -9.89 7.25 11.22
C PHE A 191 -8.77 8.15 11.76
N GLY A 192 -8.97 9.47 11.79
CA GLY A 192 -8.06 10.40 12.45
C GLY A 192 -7.68 11.61 11.60
N ARG A 193 -6.44 11.64 11.12
CA ARG A 193 -5.87 12.76 10.35
C ARG A 193 -5.23 12.25 9.07
N ILE A 194 -5.18 13.12 8.06
CA ILE A 194 -4.56 12.81 6.78
C ILE A 194 -3.04 12.81 6.88
N VAL A 195 -2.44 11.83 6.21
CA VAL A 195 -1.00 11.65 6.06
C VAL A 195 -0.70 11.45 4.57
N ARG A 196 0.36 12.08 4.03
CA ARG A 196 0.71 11.97 2.60
C ARG A 196 2.21 11.73 2.37
N GLY A 197 2.57 11.40 1.13
CA GLY A 197 3.96 11.32 0.65
C GLY A 197 4.63 9.95 0.74
N GLY A 198 4.24 9.12 1.72
CA GLY A 198 4.91 7.86 2.02
C GLY A 198 6.30 8.05 2.64
N ALA A 199 6.78 7.05 3.38
CA ALA A 199 8.11 7.03 3.99
C ALA A 199 9.02 5.98 3.37
N TRP A 200 10.26 5.93 3.87
CA TRP A 200 11.36 5.11 3.34
C TRP A 200 11.04 3.63 3.20
N GLY A 201 10.20 3.09 4.08
CA GLY A 201 9.79 1.69 4.07
C GLY A 201 8.36 1.46 3.56
N ASP A 202 7.78 2.42 2.83
CA ASP A 202 6.46 2.28 2.22
C ASP A 202 6.54 1.98 0.72
N ASN A 203 5.44 1.50 0.14
CA ASN A 203 5.37 1.33 -1.31
C ASN A 203 5.35 2.67 -2.02
N THR A 204 6.00 2.72 -3.18
CA THR A 204 6.16 3.95 -3.98
C THR A 204 4.83 4.61 -4.37
N TYR A 205 3.76 3.83 -4.53
CA TYR A 205 2.44 4.37 -4.84
C TYR A 205 1.81 5.21 -3.71
N MET A 206 2.28 5.06 -2.46
CA MET A 206 1.83 5.86 -1.32
C MET A 206 2.15 7.36 -1.46
N PHE A 207 3.02 7.73 -2.41
CA PHE A 207 3.25 9.13 -2.77
C PHE A 207 2.01 9.81 -3.41
N GLY A 208 1.21 9.06 -4.17
CA GLY A 208 0.10 9.65 -4.92
C GLY A 208 -1.18 9.76 -4.11
N GLU A 209 -1.46 8.75 -3.29
CA GLU A 209 -2.72 8.64 -2.56
C GLU A 209 -2.62 9.29 -1.17
N PRO A 210 -3.68 9.96 -0.69
CA PRO A 210 -3.79 10.28 0.72
C PRO A 210 -3.94 9.00 1.55
N SER A 211 -3.32 9.00 2.72
CA SER A 211 -3.46 7.98 3.77
C SER A 211 -4.07 8.62 5.02
N GLN A 212 -4.37 7.82 6.03
CA GLN A 212 -4.86 8.28 7.32
C GLN A 212 -4.23 7.51 8.48
N ALA A 213 -4.14 8.17 9.62
CA ALA A 213 -3.74 7.55 10.87
C ALA A 213 -4.37 8.28 12.08
N PRO A 214 -4.49 7.60 13.24
CA PRO A 214 -4.90 8.25 14.47
C PRO A 214 -4.02 9.47 14.78
N PRO A 215 -4.56 10.55 15.33
CA PRO A 215 -3.77 11.75 15.60
C PRO A 215 -2.70 11.54 16.68
N PHE A 216 -2.81 10.49 17.49
CA PHE A 216 -1.82 10.03 18.47
C PHE A 216 -0.80 9.04 17.88
N ASP A 217 -0.89 8.65 16.60
CA ASP A 217 0.09 7.73 16.00
C ASP A 217 1.47 8.39 15.93
N ARG A 218 2.46 7.72 16.53
CA ARG A 218 3.85 8.19 16.62
C ARG A 218 4.80 7.22 15.93
N SER A 219 4.34 6.65 14.82
CA SER A 219 5.15 5.80 13.95
C SER A 219 6.48 6.48 13.58
N PRO A 220 7.60 5.75 13.54
CA PRO A 220 8.90 6.27 13.09
C PRO A 220 8.91 6.71 11.61
N LYS A 221 7.79 6.52 10.90
CA LYS A 221 7.58 6.98 9.53
C LYS A 221 6.91 8.35 9.46
N ASN A 222 6.22 8.79 10.52
CA ASN A 222 5.44 10.02 10.50
C ASN A 222 6.28 11.22 10.93
N GLY A 223 6.42 12.18 10.02
CA GLY A 223 6.94 13.51 10.23
C GLY A 223 5.96 14.54 9.67
N PHE A 224 6.47 15.71 9.31
CA PHE A 224 5.66 16.79 8.74
C PHE A 224 6.52 17.89 8.12
N ARG A 225 5.85 18.77 7.37
CA ARG A 225 6.37 20.07 6.95
C ARG A 225 5.32 21.15 7.25
N CYS A 226 5.71 22.42 7.31
CA CYS A 226 4.74 23.49 7.56
C CYS A 226 4.36 24.24 6.29
N ALA A 227 3.21 24.88 6.33
CA ALA A 227 2.72 25.84 5.34
C ALA A 227 2.42 27.19 5.99
N ARG A 228 2.36 28.22 5.16
CA ARG A 228 1.93 29.57 5.51
C ARG A 228 0.97 30.08 4.45
N TYR A 229 -0.19 30.52 4.92
CA TYR A 229 -1.28 30.99 4.10
C TYR A 229 -1.41 32.51 4.14
N SER A 230 -2.03 33.06 3.10
CA SER A 230 -2.60 34.42 3.16
C SER A 230 -3.87 34.37 4.02
N GLU A 231 -4.20 35.45 4.74
CA GLU A 231 -5.42 35.51 5.56
C GLU A 231 -6.67 35.33 4.68
N GLY A 232 -7.58 34.41 5.05
CA GLY A 232 -8.84 34.19 4.32
C GLY A 232 -9.56 32.87 4.63
N ASP A 233 -10.83 32.75 4.20
CA ASP A 233 -11.72 31.60 4.47
C ASP A 233 -11.36 30.32 3.67
N GLU A 234 -10.49 30.43 2.66
CA GLU A 234 -10.13 29.33 1.76
C GLU A 234 -9.35 28.21 2.47
N VAL A 235 -8.57 28.55 3.50
CA VAL A 235 -7.86 27.57 4.34
C VAL A 235 -8.85 26.72 5.15
N ALA A 236 -9.95 27.32 5.62
CA ALA A 236 -10.98 26.60 6.36
C ALA A 236 -11.71 25.61 5.45
N ALA A 237 -12.06 26.02 4.22
CA ALA A 237 -12.64 25.13 3.21
C ALA A 237 -11.67 23.98 2.83
N ALA A 238 -10.39 24.29 2.64
CA ALA A 238 -9.37 23.30 2.30
C ALA A 238 -9.01 22.37 3.49
N SER A 239 -9.39 22.71 4.72
CA SER A 239 -9.16 21.93 5.95
C SER A 239 -10.32 21.00 6.31
N GLN A 240 -11.36 20.91 5.48
CA GLN A 240 -12.52 20.05 5.72
C GLN A 240 -12.14 18.56 5.82
N LEU A 241 -13.06 17.77 6.40
CA LEU A 241 -12.96 16.32 6.49
C LEU A 241 -12.69 15.72 5.11
N VAL A 242 -11.61 14.95 4.98
CA VAL A 242 -11.31 14.18 3.78
C VAL A 242 -11.89 12.78 3.97
N THR A 243 -12.86 12.44 3.13
CA THR A 243 -13.44 11.10 3.06
C THR A 243 -12.81 10.32 1.93
N PHE A 244 -12.63 9.02 2.13
CA PHE A 244 -12.26 8.09 1.08
C PHE A 244 -13.52 7.63 0.34
N SER A 245 -13.36 7.11 -0.87
CA SER A 245 -14.50 6.58 -1.62
C SER A 245 -15.07 5.37 -0.88
N GLU A 246 -16.21 5.55 -0.22
CA GLU A 246 -16.94 4.44 0.38
C GLU A 246 -17.44 3.52 -0.72
N GLY A 247 -17.14 2.23 -0.60
CA GLY A 247 -17.72 1.20 -1.47
C GLY A 247 -19.24 1.12 -1.25
N PRO A 248 -19.97 0.44 -2.14
CA PRO A 248 -21.36 0.12 -1.85
C PRO A 248 -21.48 -0.78 -0.62
N ASP A 249 -22.66 -0.83 -0.04
CA ASP A 249 -22.99 -1.81 1.00
C ASP A 249 -23.07 -3.22 0.38
N PHE A 250 -22.02 -4.00 0.53
CA PHE A 250 -21.96 -5.38 0.05
C PHE A 250 -22.93 -6.31 0.78
N TYR A 251 -23.31 -6.02 2.03
CA TYR A 251 -24.31 -6.82 2.75
C TYR A 251 -25.72 -6.66 2.17
N ALA A 252 -25.98 -5.52 1.53
CA ALA A 252 -27.25 -5.26 0.84
C ALA A 252 -27.33 -5.83 -0.57
N MET A 253 -26.23 -6.37 -1.11
CA MET A 253 -26.21 -6.98 -2.43
C MET A 253 -26.67 -8.44 -2.35
N GLU A 254 -27.51 -8.84 -3.30
CA GLU A 254 -27.96 -10.24 -3.43
C GLU A 254 -27.07 -10.96 -4.48
N PRO A 255 -26.27 -11.96 -4.07
CA PRO A 255 -25.54 -12.80 -5.02
C PRO A 255 -26.51 -13.53 -5.95
N VAL A 256 -26.05 -13.83 -7.16
CA VAL A 256 -26.85 -14.66 -8.08
C VAL A 256 -27.06 -16.08 -7.53
N ALA A 257 -28.18 -16.70 -7.91
CA ALA A 257 -28.49 -18.09 -7.64
C ALA A 257 -27.41 -19.04 -8.21
N ASP A 258 -27.27 -20.23 -7.63
CA ASP A 258 -26.22 -21.19 -7.98
C ASP A 258 -26.24 -21.57 -9.47
N GLU A 259 -27.42 -21.72 -10.08
CA GLU A 259 -27.53 -22.06 -11.51
C GLU A 259 -26.97 -20.95 -12.42
N ILE A 260 -27.08 -19.68 -12.00
CA ILE A 260 -26.51 -18.54 -12.71
C ILE A 260 -25.02 -18.40 -12.42
N PHE A 261 -24.61 -18.66 -11.17
CA PHE A 261 -23.20 -18.69 -10.82
C PHE A 261 -22.44 -19.73 -11.64
N GLU A 262 -23.01 -20.92 -11.84
CA GLU A 262 -22.40 -21.96 -12.67
C GLU A 262 -22.16 -21.45 -14.10
N LEU A 263 -23.10 -20.73 -14.69
CA LEU A 263 -22.90 -20.08 -15.99
C LEU A 263 -21.77 -19.03 -15.97
N TYR A 264 -21.59 -18.32 -14.87
CA TYR A 264 -20.48 -17.37 -14.72
C TYR A 264 -19.15 -18.11 -14.55
N ARG A 265 -19.12 -19.19 -13.76
CA ARG A 265 -17.95 -20.04 -13.53
C ARG A 265 -17.45 -20.68 -14.82
N GLU A 266 -18.34 -21.18 -15.67
CA GLU A 266 -18.04 -21.78 -16.98
C GLU A 266 -17.17 -20.88 -17.87
N ARG A 267 -17.22 -19.56 -17.69
CA ARG A 267 -16.36 -18.63 -18.43
C ARG A 267 -14.88 -18.79 -18.10
N PHE A 268 -14.55 -19.11 -16.85
CA PHE A 268 -13.15 -19.28 -16.45
C PHE A 268 -12.60 -20.63 -16.87
N LEU A 269 -13.47 -21.62 -17.05
CA LEU A 269 -13.09 -22.94 -17.52
C LEU A 269 -12.54 -22.91 -18.95
N TYR A 270 -11.77 -23.95 -19.25
CA TYR A 270 -11.14 -24.19 -20.54
C TYR A 270 -10.97 -25.69 -20.74
N ASP A 271 -10.92 -26.12 -22.00
CA ASP A 271 -10.66 -27.51 -22.33
C ASP A 271 -9.25 -27.92 -21.92
N GLU A 272 -9.09 -29.17 -21.49
CA GLU A 272 -7.77 -29.74 -21.22
C GLU A 272 -6.90 -29.64 -22.49
N ALA A 273 -5.75 -29.00 -22.35
CA ALA A 273 -4.82 -28.76 -23.46
C ALA A 273 -3.37 -28.92 -22.98
N PRO A 274 -2.47 -29.43 -23.85
CA PRO A 274 -1.05 -29.56 -23.52
C PRO A 274 -0.46 -28.23 -23.00
N LEU A 275 0.35 -28.30 -21.95
CA LEU A 275 1.07 -27.12 -21.43
C LEU A 275 2.15 -26.61 -22.39
N ASN A 276 2.74 -27.51 -23.18
CA ASN A 276 3.93 -27.20 -23.98
C ASN A 276 4.98 -26.43 -23.16
N ALA A 277 5.18 -26.86 -21.92
CA ALA A 277 6.00 -26.15 -20.95
C ALA A 277 7.48 -26.20 -21.35
N ASN A 278 8.19 -25.09 -21.13
CA ASN A 278 9.61 -24.96 -21.40
C ASN A 278 10.29 -24.25 -20.22
N VAL A 279 11.39 -24.80 -19.71
CA VAL A 279 12.26 -24.11 -18.76
C VAL A 279 13.24 -23.27 -19.56
N GLU A 280 12.99 -21.96 -19.66
CA GLU A 280 13.79 -21.04 -20.47
C GLU A 280 15.11 -20.69 -19.79
N ARG A 281 15.11 -20.62 -18.46
CA ARG A 281 16.30 -20.35 -17.66
C ARG A 281 16.21 -21.13 -16.36
N ARG A 282 17.32 -21.77 -15.98
CA ARG A 282 17.51 -22.37 -14.66
C ARG A 282 18.81 -21.83 -14.08
N SER A 283 18.76 -21.32 -12.85
CA SER A 283 19.94 -20.85 -12.12
C SER A 283 20.02 -21.50 -10.76
N GLU A 284 21.21 -21.96 -10.43
CA GLU A 284 21.56 -22.58 -9.15
C GLU A 284 22.48 -21.69 -8.31
N GLU A 285 22.73 -20.46 -8.76
CA GLU A 285 23.72 -19.56 -8.17
C GLU A 285 23.27 -18.95 -6.83
N HIS A 286 21.96 -18.82 -6.61
CA HIS A 286 21.45 -18.24 -5.37
C HIS A 286 21.61 -19.21 -4.19
N PRO A 287 22.08 -18.76 -3.02
CA PRO A 287 22.34 -19.63 -1.87
C PRO A 287 21.06 -20.24 -1.28
N ASP A 288 19.92 -19.54 -1.38
CA ASP A 288 18.68 -19.97 -0.73
C ASP A 288 17.78 -20.84 -1.63
N TYR A 289 17.93 -20.76 -2.96
CA TYR A 289 17.01 -21.40 -3.89
C TYR A 289 17.62 -21.77 -5.23
N VAL A 290 16.97 -22.72 -5.91
CA VAL A 290 17.08 -22.91 -7.36
C VAL A 290 16.00 -22.08 -8.03
N TYR A 291 16.38 -21.28 -9.02
CA TYR A 291 15.47 -20.44 -9.77
C TYR A 291 15.20 -21.01 -11.15
N GLU A 292 13.92 -21.03 -11.55
CA GLU A 292 13.49 -21.39 -12.89
C GLU A 292 12.56 -20.32 -13.46
N ARG A 293 12.90 -19.80 -14.64
CA ARG A 293 11.97 -19.04 -15.48
C ARG A 293 11.40 -19.99 -16.53
N VAL A 294 10.09 -20.18 -16.48
CA VAL A 294 9.38 -21.17 -17.28
C VAL A 294 8.34 -20.48 -18.14
N THR A 295 8.00 -21.07 -19.28
CA THR A 295 6.84 -20.65 -20.05
C THR A 295 5.97 -21.84 -20.41
N PHE A 296 4.66 -21.62 -20.51
CA PHE A 296 3.68 -22.63 -20.92
C PHE A 296 2.48 -21.96 -21.59
N ASP A 297 1.67 -22.73 -22.31
CA ASP A 297 0.51 -22.23 -23.03
C ASP A 297 -0.57 -21.73 -22.07
N ALA A 298 -1.00 -20.50 -22.28
CA ALA A 298 -2.20 -19.97 -21.67
C ALA A 298 -3.44 -20.62 -22.30
N ALA A 299 -4.57 -20.60 -21.58
CA ALA A 299 -5.82 -21.21 -22.04
C ALA A 299 -6.61 -20.34 -23.04
N TYR A 300 -5.99 -19.33 -23.65
CA TYR A 300 -6.67 -18.38 -24.52
C TYR A 300 -5.74 -17.75 -25.55
N ARG A 301 -6.30 -17.43 -26.72
CA ARG A 301 -5.70 -16.59 -27.79
C ARG A 301 -4.28 -16.99 -28.25
N GLY A 302 -3.83 -18.23 -27.99
CA GLY A 302 -2.47 -18.67 -28.31
C GLY A 302 -1.38 -17.94 -27.51
N GLU A 303 -1.75 -17.35 -26.37
CA GLU A 303 -0.84 -16.66 -25.46
C GLU A 303 0.03 -17.65 -24.67
N ARG A 304 1.12 -17.16 -24.11
CA ARG A 304 2.01 -17.91 -23.21
C ARG A 304 2.04 -17.25 -21.84
N VAL A 305 1.99 -18.05 -20.79
CA VAL A 305 2.26 -17.61 -19.42
C VAL A 305 3.76 -17.72 -19.16
N ILE A 306 4.35 -16.70 -18.53
CA ILE A 306 5.69 -16.77 -17.95
C ILE A 306 5.52 -17.07 -16.46
N GLY A 307 6.27 -18.00 -15.91
CA GLY A 307 6.28 -18.33 -14.49
C GLY A 307 7.70 -18.23 -13.93
N HIS A 308 7.81 -17.69 -12.72
CA HIS A 308 9.05 -17.67 -11.95
C HIS A 308 8.91 -18.60 -10.76
N LEU A 309 9.64 -19.71 -10.78
CA LEU A 309 9.64 -20.72 -9.74
C LEU A 309 10.90 -20.60 -8.90
N PHE A 310 10.72 -20.49 -7.59
CA PHE A 310 11.79 -20.44 -6.60
C PHE A 310 11.68 -21.69 -5.73
N LEU A 311 12.60 -22.63 -5.94
CA LEU A 311 12.65 -23.91 -5.22
C LEU A 311 13.63 -23.81 -4.05
N PRO A 312 13.17 -24.03 -2.81
CA PRO A 312 14.00 -23.87 -1.63
C PRO A 312 15.12 -24.92 -1.59
N ARG A 313 16.33 -24.52 -1.18
CA ARG A 313 17.46 -25.45 -1.01
C ARG A 313 17.48 -26.15 0.35
N ASN A 314 16.75 -25.62 1.32
CA ASN A 314 16.68 -26.12 2.69
C ASN A 314 15.50 -27.05 2.97
N ALA A 315 14.79 -27.49 1.92
CA ALA A 315 13.74 -28.49 2.00
C ALA A 315 13.93 -29.52 0.86
N SER A 316 13.30 -30.68 0.99
CA SER A 316 13.33 -31.71 -0.06
C SER A 316 11.98 -31.78 -0.79
N PRO A 317 11.97 -32.13 -2.09
CA PRO A 317 10.73 -32.36 -2.82
C PRO A 317 9.99 -33.62 -2.30
N PRO A 318 8.67 -33.73 -2.52
CA PRO A 318 7.83 -32.78 -3.25
C PRO A 318 7.54 -31.51 -2.42
N TYR A 319 7.66 -30.34 -3.02
CA TYR A 319 7.58 -29.06 -2.32
C TYR A 319 6.12 -28.61 -2.12
N GLN A 320 5.80 -28.17 -0.90
CA GLN A 320 4.67 -27.28 -0.67
C GLN A 320 4.90 -25.98 -1.43
N THR A 321 3.89 -25.50 -2.16
CA THR A 321 4.06 -24.37 -3.08
C THR A 321 3.02 -23.29 -2.87
N VAL A 322 3.48 -22.04 -2.77
CA VAL A 322 2.64 -20.85 -2.74
C VAL A 322 2.57 -20.25 -4.14
N VAL A 323 1.38 -20.14 -4.69
CA VAL A 323 1.11 -19.45 -5.97
C VAL A 323 0.71 -18.02 -5.67
N TYR A 324 1.55 -17.08 -6.10
CA TYR A 324 1.42 -15.67 -5.74
C TYR A 324 0.68 -14.85 -6.79
N VAL A 325 -0.24 -13.99 -6.33
CA VAL A 325 -0.92 -12.97 -7.15
C VAL A 325 -0.49 -11.58 -6.68
N PRO A 326 0.14 -10.76 -7.54
CA PRO A 326 0.82 -9.53 -7.13
C PRO A 326 -0.11 -8.36 -6.82
N GLY A 327 0.48 -7.30 -6.26
CA GLY A 327 -0.17 -6.00 -6.17
C GLY A 327 -0.35 -5.31 -7.53
N SER A 328 -1.10 -4.21 -7.56
CA SER A 328 -1.37 -3.44 -8.79
C SER A 328 -0.12 -2.81 -9.40
N ALA A 329 0.97 -2.69 -8.65
CA ALA A 329 2.27 -2.21 -9.16
C ALA A 329 2.81 -3.06 -10.31
N ALA A 330 2.47 -4.36 -10.36
CA ALA A 330 2.84 -5.26 -11.45
C ALA A 330 2.25 -4.85 -12.82
N LEU A 331 1.15 -4.08 -12.83
CA LEU A 331 0.53 -3.54 -14.05
C LEU A 331 1.35 -2.41 -14.69
N LEU A 332 2.24 -1.79 -13.90
CA LEU A 332 3.06 -0.64 -14.30
C LEU A 332 4.53 -1.02 -14.49
N HIS A 333 4.94 -2.20 -14.03
CA HIS A 333 6.30 -2.70 -14.22
C HIS A 333 6.43 -3.33 -15.61
N PRO A 334 7.45 -3.01 -16.43
CA PRO A 334 7.50 -3.46 -17.83
C PRO A 334 8.14 -4.84 -18.03
N SER A 335 8.90 -5.36 -17.05
CA SER A 335 9.60 -6.64 -17.21
C SER A 335 9.75 -7.42 -15.91
N SER A 336 9.68 -8.74 -16.02
CA SER A 336 9.84 -9.74 -14.96
C SER A 336 11.23 -10.41 -14.96
N GLU A 337 12.16 -9.98 -15.82
CA GLU A 337 13.47 -10.66 -16.00
C GLU A 337 14.25 -10.83 -14.69
N ASP A 338 14.21 -9.81 -13.82
CA ASP A 338 14.87 -9.80 -12.51
C ASP A 338 13.86 -9.99 -11.36
N MET A 339 12.95 -10.97 -11.46
CA MET A 339 11.90 -11.20 -10.46
C MET A 339 12.41 -11.33 -9.01
N GLY A 340 13.60 -11.90 -8.79
CA GLY A 340 14.20 -11.98 -7.46
C GLY A 340 14.57 -10.63 -6.84
N GLN A 341 14.67 -9.57 -7.64
CA GLN A 341 14.92 -8.19 -7.20
C GLN A 341 13.67 -7.31 -7.25
N TYR A 342 12.62 -7.74 -7.96
CA TYR A 342 11.34 -7.03 -7.96
C TYR A 342 10.79 -6.96 -6.54
N TYR A 343 10.56 -5.75 -6.02
CA TYR A 343 10.40 -5.46 -4.59
C TYR A 343 9.42 -6.38 -3.83
N GLU A 344 8.38 -6.89 -4.48
CA GLU A 344 7.42 -7.79 -3.82
C GLU A 344 8.07 -9.13 -3.42
N TYR A 345 9.04 -9.62 -4.18
CA TYR A 345 9.75 -10.85 -3.83
C TYR A 345 10.57 -10.72 -2.53
N PRO A 346 11.58 -9.83 -2.40
CA PRO A 346 12.37 -9.73 -1.18
C PRO A 346 11.54 -9.29 0.03
N VAL A 347 10.48 -8.49 -0.17
CA VAL A 347 9.67 -7.96 0.93
C VAL A 347 8.61 -8.95 1.40
N PHE A 348 7.85 -9.58 0.47
CA PHE A 348 6.64 -10.33 0.79
C PHE A 348 6.73 -11.84 0.51
N LEU A 349 7.78 -12.34 -0.16
CA LEU A 349 7.82 -13.75 -0.57
C LEU A 349 9.10 -14.49 -0.18
N SER A 350 10.24 -13.79 -0.08
CA SER A 350 11.54 -14.43 0.14
C SER A 350 11.61 -15.24 1.43
N PHE A 351 10.80 -14.87 2.44
CA PHE A 351 10.70 -15.61 3.69
C PHE A 351 10.08 -17.00 3.52
N LEU A 352 9.19 -17.21 2.54
CA LEU A 352 8.58 -18.52 2.27
C LEU A 352 9.65 -19.51 1.81
N VAL A 353 10.49 -19.07 0.86
CA VAL A 353 11.62 -19.85 0.33
C VAL A 353 12.66 -20.12 1.41
N LYS A 354 12.98 -19.11 2.23
CA LYS A 354 13.87 -19.29 3.39
C LYS A 354 13.31 -20.24 4.45
N ASN A 355 12.00 -20.46 4.49
CA ASN A 355 11.33 -21.43 5.35
C ASN A 355 10.88 -22.68 4.59
N GLY A 356 11.57 -23.02 3.48
CA GLY A 356 11.45 -24.33 2.85
C GLY A 356 10.21 -24.53 1.98
N ARG A 357 9.48 -23.47 1.63
CA ARG A 357 8.34 -23.52 0.70
C ARG A 357 8.72 -22.99 -0.67
N ALA A 358 8.28 -23.69 -1.72
CA ALA A 358 8.43 -23.17 -3.07
C ALA A 358 7.48 -21.99 -3.30
N VAL A 359 7.93 -21.03 -4.10
CA VAL A 359 7.12 -19.89 -4.54
C VAL A 359 7.01 -19.94 -6.05
N PHE A 360 5.79 -19.89 -6.56
CA PHE A 360 5.50 -19.71 -7.97
C PHE A 360 4.87 -18.34 -8.21
N PHE A 361 5.52 -17.52 -9.03
CA PHE A 361 5.06 -16.19 -9.40
C PHE A 361 4.73 -16.18 -10.90
N PRO A 362 3.45 -16.29 -11.28
CA PRO A 362 3.02 -16.13 -12.67
C PRO A 362 3.05 -14.66 -13.12
N VAL A 363 3.46 -14.43 -14.35
CA VAL A 363 3.22 -13.17 -15.06
C VAL A 363 1.81 -13.23 -15.66
N TYR A 364 0.85 -12.74 -14.90
CA TYR A 364 -0.56 -12.68 -15.28
C TYR A 364 -0.79 -11.77 -16.48
N ALA A 365 -1.89 -12.01 -17.21
CA ALA A 365 -2.40 -11.13 -18.23
C ALA A 365 -2.36 -9.69 -17.73
N GLY A 366 -1.74 -8.81 -18.51
CA GLY A 366 -1.64 -7.40 -18.17
C GLY A 366 -0.54 -6.99 -17.19
N THR A 367 0.29 -7.90 -16.72
CA THR A 367 1.43 -7.56 -15.86
C THR A 367 2.75 -7.74 -16.61
N PHE A 368 3.78 -6.99 -16.23
CA PHE A 368 5.14 -7.12 -16.78
C PHE A 368 5.17 -7.11 -18.33
N GLU A 369 5.81 -8.11 -18.95
CA GLU A 369 5.90 -8.25 -20.41
C GLU A 369 4.53 -8.35 -21.10
N ARG A 370 3.49 -8.70 -20.35
CA ARG A 370 2.12 -8.89 -20.83
C ARG A 370 1.25 -7.65 -20.59
N GLY A 371 1.86 -6.53 -20.20
CA GLY A 371 1.22 -5.24 -20.00
C GLY A 371 0.66 -4.61 -21.29
N ARG A 372 -0.34 -3.73 -21.14
CA ARG A 372 -0.93 -2.94 -22.23
C ARG A 372 -1.42 -1.58 -21.72
N ALA A 373 -1.42 -0.57 -22.60
CA ALA A 373 -1.58 0.84 -22.21
C ALA A 373 -2.93 1.21 -21.58
N ASP A 374 -3.99 0.41 -21.82
CA ASP A 374 -5.34 0.64 -21.28
C ASP A 374 -5.60 -0.03 -19.93
N LEU A 375 -4.67 -0.85 -19.39
CA LEU A 375 -4.90 -1.56 -18.13
C LEU A 375 -5.08 -0.67 -16.90
N PRO A 376 -4.33 0.43 -16.73
CA PRO A 376 -4.57 1.30 -15.60
C PRO A 376 -6.02 1.81 -15.57
N GLN A 377 -6.62 2.05 -16.74
CA GLN A 377 -8.03 2.45 -16.85
C GLN A 377 -8.99 1.29 -16.57
N LEU A 378 -8.66 0.08 -17.04
CA LEU A 378 -9.45 -1.14 -16.81
C LEU A 378 -9.44 -1.60 -15.35
N VAL A 379 -8.35 -1.39 -14.61
CA VAL A 379 -8.21 -1.84 -13.21
C VAL A 379 -8.57 -0.74 -12.22
N ALA A 380 -8.12 0.50 -12.45
CA ALA A 380 -8.21 1.59 -11.47
C ALA A 380 -8.82 2.91 -12.01
N GLY A 381 -9.14 3.03 -13.30
CA GLY A 381 -9.57 4.29 -13.93
C GLY A 381 -11.03 4.34 -14.41
N GLY A 382 -11.93 3.61 -13.75
CA GLY A 382 -13.38 3.72 -14.00
C GLY A 382 -13.91 2.93 -15.19
N GLN A 383 -13.11 2.06 -15.82
CA GLN A 383 -13.58 1.10 -16.83
C GLN A 383 -13.82 -0.30 -16.24
N GLN A 384 -13.92 -0.43 -14.92
CA GLN A 384 -14.09 -1.73 -14.25
C GLN A 384 -15.43 -2.42 -14.57
N LYS A 385 -16.46 -1.68 -15.02
CA LYS A 385 -17.79 -2.24 -15.36
C LYS A 385 -17.96 -2.54 -16.86
N THR A 386 -16.85 -2.68 -17.60
CA THR A 386 -16.84 -2.97 -19.04
C THR A 386 -16.71 -4.46 -19.36
N ARG A 387 -17.09 -4.87 -20.58
CA ARG A 387 -16.83 -6.23 -21.07
C ARG A 387 -15.34 -6.52 -21.25
N LEU A 388 -14.55 -5.49 -21.56
CA LEU A 388 -13.09 -5.59 -21.64
C LEU A 388 -12.50 -6.00 -20.29
N HIS A 389 -12.98 -5.38 -19.20
CA HIS A 389 -12.59 -5.77 -17.85
C HIS A 389 -12.98 -7.23 -17.54
N SER A 390 -14.20 -7.66 -17.89
CA SER A 390 -14.61 -9.06 -17.69
C SER A 390 -13.75 -10.05 -18.46
N GLY A 391 -13.36 -9.74 -19.71
CA GLY A 391 -12.43 -10.56 -20.49
C GLY A 391 -11.04 -10.60 -19.88
N PHE A 392 -10.53 -9.45 -19.43
CA PHE A 392 -9.26 -9.35 -18.73
C PHE A 392 -9.22 -10.21 -17.46
N LEU A 393 -10.25 -10.13 -16.61
CA LEU A 393 -10.32 -10.98 -15.41
C LEU A 393 -10.42 -12.47 -15.74
N THR A 394 -11.12 -12.83 -16.82
CA THR A 394 -11.17 -14.21 -17.29
C THR A 394 -9.78 -14.72 -17.64
N ASP A 395 -9.00 -13.91 -18.35
CA ASP A 395 -7.63 -14.23 -18.74
C ASP A 395 -6.72 -14.37 -17.51
N VAL A 396 -6.82 -13.47 -16.51
CA VAL A 396 -6.05 -13.54 -15.25
C VAL A 396 -6.35 -14.83 -14.47
N VAL A 397 -7.63 -15.19 -14.29
CA VAL A 397 -8.02 -16.41 -13.59
C VAL A 397 -7.52 -17.65 -14.34
N ARG A 398 -7.61 -17.65 -15.67
CA ARG A 398 -7.09 -18.74 -16.51
C ARG A 398 -5.58 -18.90 -16.41
N ASP A 399 -4.83 -17.80 -16.32
CA ASP A 399 -3.39 -17.87 -16.08
C ASP A 399 -3.07 -18.49 -14.70
N PHE A 400 -3.88 -18.19 -13.66
CA PHE A 400 -3.76 -18.85 -12.36
C PHE A 400 -4.00 -20.36 -12.48
N SER A 401 -5.12 -20.76 -13.08
CA SER A 401 -5.45 -22.18 -13.23
C SER A 401 -4.43 -22.93 -14.10
N ARG A 402 -3.91 -22.31 -15.18
CA ARG A 402 -2.82 -22.91 -15.99
C ARG A 402 -1.51 -23.00 -15.23
N SER A 403 -1.27 -22.10 -14.28
CA SER A 403 -0.13 -22.17 -13.38
C SER A 403 -0.26 -23.37 -12.42
N VAL A 404 -1.47 -23.63 -11.92
CA VAL A 404 -1.76 -24.84 -11.14
C VAL A 404 -1.55 -26.09 -12.00
N ASP A 405 -2.07 -26.13 -13.24
CA ASP A 405 -1.83 -27.25 -14.17
C ASP A 405 -0.33 -27.53 -14.36
N TYR A 406 0.48 -26.46 -14.51
CA TYR A 406 1.93 -26.58 -14.62
C TYR A 406 2.55 -27.19 -13.37
N LEU A 407 2.18 -26.71 -12.18
CA LEU A 407 2.69 -27.21 -10.92
C LEU A 407 2.30 -28.68 -10.67
N GLU A 408 1.06 -29.07 -10.95
CA GLU A 408 0.58 -30.45 -10.83
C GLU A 408 1.28 -31.42 -11.80
N SER A 409 1.82 -30.91 -12.91
CA SER A 409 2.56 -31.70 -13.90
C SER A 409 3.99 -32.06 -13.46
N ARG A 410 4.48 -31.46 -12.37
CA ARG A 410 5.85 -31.64 -11.88
C ARG A 410 5.93 -32.70 -10.78
N ASP A 411 6.93 -33.57 -10.88
CA ASP A 411 7.18 -34.62 -9.87
C ASP A 411 7.80 -34.08 -8.58
N ASP A 412 8.38 -32.88 -8.61
CA ASP A 412 9.00 -32.22 -7.46
C ASP A 412 8.06 -31.27 -6.70
N ILE A 413 6.79 -31.17 -7.10
CA ILE A 413 5.77 -30.34 -6.43
C ILE A 413 4.70 -31.22 -5.79
N ASP A 414 4.30 -30.88 -4.57
CA ASP A 414 3.20 -31.55 -3.89
C ASP A 414 1.87 -30.93 -4.32
N ARG A 415 1.16 -31.64 -5.22
CA ARG A 415 -0.12 -31.20 -5.80
C ARG A 415 -1.22 -30.95 -4.77
N ASP A 416 -1.16 -31.63 -3.62
CA ASP A 416 -2.18 -31.51 -2.57
C ASP A 416 -1.86 -30.36 -1.59
N ARG A 417 -0.69 -29.72 -1.75
CA ARG A 417 -0.20 -28.67 -0.84
C ARG A 417 0.15 -27.39 -1.59
N LEU A 418 -0.81 -26.93 -2.41
CA LEU A 418 -0.77 -25.63 -3.07
C LEU A 418 -1.56 -24.59 -2.26
N ALA A 419 -1.00 -23.40 -2.09
CA ALA A 419 -1.68 -22.27 -1.45
C ALA A 419 -1.81 -21.08 -2.40
N TYR A 420 -2.95 -20.40 -2.32
CA TYR A 420 -3.13 -19.08 -2.90
C TYR A 420 -2.54 -18.02 -1.97
N TYR A 421 -1.74 -17.09 -2.49
CA TYR A 421 -1.36 -15.88 -1.77
C TYR A 421 -1.57 -14.68 -2.67
N GLY A 422 -2.59 -13.86 -2.38
CA GLY A 422 -2.86 -12.60 -3.07
C GLY A 422 -2.52 -11.38 -2.24
N MET A 423 -1.79 -10.43 -2.83
CA MET A 423 -1.44 -9.14 -2.21
C MET A 423 -2.23 -8.00 -2.87
N SER A 424 -2.91 -7.14 -2.09
CA SER A 424 -3.55 -5.91 -2.59
C SER A 424 -4.51 -6.16 -3.77
N TRP A 425 -4.11 -5.91 -5.02
CA TRP A 425 -4.87 -6.33 -6.21
C TRP A 425 -5.11 -7.84 -6.25
N GLY A 426 -4.09 -8.65 -5.95
CA GLY A 426 -4.24 -10.06 -5.68
C GLY A 426 -5.18 -10.31 -4.50
N GLY A 427 -5.08 -9.56 -3.41
CA GLY A 427 -6.00 -9.72 -2.27
C GLY A 427 -7.48 -9.55 -2.65
N TRP A 428 -7.81 -8.57 -3.50
CA TRP A 428 -9.14 -8.43 -4.10
C TRP A 428 -9.54 -9.64 -4.97
N LEU A 429 -8.61 -10.13 -5.80
CA LEU A 429 -8.83 -11.34 -6.59
C LEU A 429 -8.98 -12.61 -5.71
N GLY A 430 -8.59 -12.56 -4.44
CA GLY A 430 -8.84 -13.59 -3.44
C GLY A 430 -10.34 -13.83 -3.17
N ALA A 431 -11.21 -12.90 -3.53
CA ALA A 431 -12.67 -13.10 -3.51
C ALA A 431 -13.18 -13.88 -4.74
N ILE A 432 -12.38 -14.03 -5.79
CA ILE A 432 -12.78 -14.57 -7.10
C ILE A 432 -12.02 -15.86 -7.44
N ILE A 433 -10.69 -15.81 -7.48
CA ILE A 433 -9.85 -16.94 -7.91
C ILE A 433 -10.11 -18.19 -7.06
N PRO A 434 -10.08 -18.15 -5.71
CA PRO A 434 -10.32 -19.34 -4.90
C PRO A 434 -11.77 -19.86 -4.98
N ALA A 435 -12.73 -19.04 -5.43
CA ALA A 435 -14.11 -19.49 -5.64
C ALA A 435 -14.28 -20.35 -6.92
N VAL A 436 -13.31 -20.29 -7.84
CA VAL A 436 -13.35 -21.02 -9.12
C VAL A 436 -12.21 -22.02 -9.27
N GLU A 437 -11.04 -21.75 -8.69
CA GLU A 437 -9.90 -22.65 -8.62
C GLU A 437 -9.85 -23.31 -7.24
N THR A 438 -10.37 -24.53 -7.15
CA THR A 438 -10.55 -25.26 -5.88
C THR A 438 -9.40 -26.23 -5.57
N ARG A 439 -8.40 -26.35 -6.45
CA ARG A 439 -7.22 -27.20 -6.23
C ARG A 439 -6.21 -26.62 -5.23
N VAL A 440 -6.36 -25.36 -4.81
CA VAL A 440 -5.56 -24.81 -3.71
C VAL A 440 -6.16 -25.21 -2.37
N ALA A 441 -5.31 -25.66 -1.45
CA ALA A 441 -5.71 -26.15 -0.13
C ALA A 441 -6.07 -25.04 0.85
N THR A 442 -5.50 -23.84 0.67
CA THR A 442 -5.76 -22.66 1.51
C THR A 442 -5.44 -21.36 0.78
N ALA A 443 -5.96 -20.24 1.29
CA ALA A 443 -5.70 -18.90 0.76
C ALA A 443 -5.21 -17.92 1.83
N ILE A 444 -4.29 -17.06 1.43
CA ILE A 444 -3.84 -15.89 2.19
C ILE A 444 -4.17 -14.65 1.37
N VAL A 445 -4.99 -13.79 1.95
CA VAL A 445 -5.42 -12.51 1.39
C VAL A 445 -4.72 -11.42 2.18
N ALA A 446 -3.61 -10.93 1.65
CA ALA A 446 -2.83 -9.89 2.29
C ALA A 446 -3.27 -8.52 1.78
N PHE A 447 -3.77 -7.70 2.71
CA PHE A 447 -4.17 -6.30 2.53
C PHE A 447 -5.09 -6.12 1.31
N GLY A 448 -6.07 -7.01 1.21
CA GLY A 448 -7.14 -6.99 0.21
C GLY A 448 -8.52 -6.76 0.84
N GLY A 449 -9.53 -6.64 -0.01
CA GLY A 449 -10.92 -6.43 0.37
C GLY A 449 -11.84 -6.46 -0.85
N LEU A 450 -13.15 -6.33 -0.64
CA LEU A 450 -14.12 -6.25 -1.74
C LEU A 450 -14.06 -4.89 -2.43
N ILE A 451 -14.11 -4.90 -3.76
CA ILE A 451 -14.23 -3.69 -4.60
C ILE A 451 -15.45 -3.86 -5.50
N ASP A 452 -16.25 -2.80 -5.67
CA ASP A 452 -17.36 -2.74 -6.63
C ASP A 452 -16.83 -2.57 -8.06
N ALA A 453 -16.23 -3.65 -8.53
CA ALA A 453 -15.62 -3.77 -9.83
C ALA A 453 -16.23 -4.97 -10.56
N GLY A 454 -16.27 -4.87 -11.88
CA GLY A 454 -16.80 -5.91 -12.72
C GLY A 454 -18.26 -5.72 -13.09
N ARG A 455 -18.61 -6.35 -14.22
CA ARG A 455 -20.00 -6.64 -14.59
C ARG A 455 -20.50 -7.82 -13.75
N PRO A 456 -21.82 -8.08 -13.65
CA PRO A 456 -22.37 -9.14 -12.79
C PRO A 456 -21.60 -10.47 -12.90
N GLU A 457 -21.23 -10.86 -14.11
CA GLU A 457 -20.55 -12.12 -14.36
C GLU A 457 -19.10 -12.24 -13.87
N VAL A 458 -18.49 -11.16 -13.38
CA VAL A 458 -17.15 -11.16 -12.75
C VAL A 458 -17.13 -10.31 -11.48
N HIS A 459 -18.31 -9.92 -10.98
CA HIS A 459 -18.43 -9.06 -9.82
C HIS A 459 -18.22 -9.89 -8.54
N PRO A 460 -17.32 -9.49 -7.62
CA PRO A 460 -16.85 -10.35 -6.54
C PRO A 460 -17.95 -10.80 -5.56
N ILE A 461 -19.05 -10.05 -5.43
CA ILE A 461 -20.20 -10.49 -4.62
C ILE A 461 -20.76 -11.85 -5.03
N ASN A 462 -20.65 -12.20 -6.32
CA ASN A 462 -21.14 -13.47 -6.84
C ASN A 462 -20.17 -14.63 -6.56
N TYR A 463 -18.98 -14.35 -6.03
CA TYR A 463 -17.90 -15.31 -5.84
C TYR A 463 -17.49 -15.48 -4.38
N VAL A 464 -17.43 -14.41 -3.59
CA VAL A 464 -16.87 -14.42 -2.23
C VAL A 464 -17.54 -15.48 -1.33
N GLY A 465 -18.87 -15.62 -1.41
CA GLY A 465 -19.64 -16.64 -0.67
C GLY A 465 -19.41 -18.08 -1.11
N ARG A 466 -18.58 -18.30 -2.14
CA ARG A 466 -18.26 -19.63 -2.72
C ARG A 466 -16.78 -19.99 -2.57
N VAL A 467 -15.97 -19.09 -2.01
CA VAL A 467 -14.67 -19.43 -1.44
C VAL A 467 -14.92 -20.30 -0.22
N SER A 468 -14.46 -21.56 -0.24
CA SER A 468 -14.82 -22.57 0.79
C SER A 468 -13.62 -23.17 1.52
N MET A 469 -12.42 -23.03 0.97
CA MET A 469 -11.16 -23.41 1.63
C MET A 469 -10.85 -22.46 2.80
N PRO A 470 -9.94 -22.85 3.73
CA PRO A 470 -9.47 -21.97 4.79
C PRO A 470 -8.85 -20.67 4.25
N VAL A 471 -9.18 -19.53 4.85
CA VAL A 471 -8.70 -18.20 4.44
C VAL A 471 -8.13 -17.39 5.61
N LEU A 472 -6.91 -16.90 5.46
CA LEU A 472 -6.34 -15.85 6.32
C LEU A 472 -6.42 -14.50 5.63
N MET A 473 -7.00 -13.50 6.29
CA MET A 473 -6.96 -12.09 5.90
C MET A 473 -6.03 -11.31 6.83
N LEU A 474 -5.09 -10.56 6.25
CA LEU A 474 -4.10 -9.75 6.97
C LEU A 474 -4.20 -8.30 6.52
N ASN A 475 -4.74 -7.40 7.34
CA ASN A 475 -5.06 -6.04 6.91
C ASN A 475 -4.65 -4.96 7.92
N GLY A 476 -4.31 -3.79 7.40
CA GLY A 476 -4.21 -2.59 8.23
C GLY A 476 -5.60 -2.08 8.62
N ARG A 477 -5.77 -1.66 9.87
CA ARG A 477 -7.01 -1.05 10.38
C ARG A 477 -7.34 0.27 9.66
N TYR A 478 -6.31 0.99 9.23
CA TYR A 478 -6.42 2.34 8.67
C TYR A 478 -6.35 2.39 7.15
N ASP A 479 -6.37 1.22 6.51
CA ASP A 479 -6.22 1.05 5.07
C ASP A 479 -7.14 2.00 4.28
N SER A 480 -6.53 2.88 3.49
CA SER A 480 -7.24 3.84 2.64
C SER A 480 -7.61 3.30 1.26
N ASN A 481 -7.04 2.16 0.85
CA ASN A 481 -7.36 1.49 -0.41
C ASN A 481 -8.54 0.53 -0.24
N PHE A 482 -8.58 -0.19 0.88
CA PHE A 482 -9.65 -1.08 1.27
C PHE A 482 -10.16 -0.66 2.65
N LEU A 483 -11.24 0.10 2.71
CA LEU A 483 -11.78 0.58 3.98
C LEU A 483 -12.27 -0.59 4.85
N LEU A 484 -11.99 -0.54 6.15
CA LEU A 484 -12.33 -1.61 7.09
C LEU A 484 -13.82 -2.00 7.00
N ASP A 485 -14.71 -1.03 7.21
CA ASP A 485 -16.13 -1.30 7.40
C ASP A 485 -16.89 -1.59 6.10
N THR A 486 -16.40 -1.09 4.96
CA THR A 486 -17.09 -1.18 3.65
C THR A 486 -16.41 -2.09 2.64
N SER A 487 -15.23 -2.63 2.94
CA SER A 487 -14.47 -3.48 2.02
C SER A 487 -13.85 -4.70 2.69
N ILE A 488 -13.03 -4.50 3.73
CA ILE A 488 -12.28 -5.60 4.38
C ILE A 488 -13.23 -6.51 5.16
N GLN A 489 -14.01 -5.93 6.08
CA GLN A 489 -14.93 -6.66 6.94
C GLN A 489 -16.04 -7.35 6.12
N PRO A 490 -16.68 -6.68 5.13
CA PRO A 490 -17.61 -7.36 4.23
C PRO A 490 -16.98 -8.52 3.46
N MET A 491 -15.73 -8.41 3.01
CA MET A 491 -15.06 -9.54 2.37
C MET A 491 -14.98 -10.74 3.32
N PHE A 492 -14.46 -10.52 4.52
CA PHE A 492 -14.28 -11.57 5.53
C PHE A 492 -15.59 -12.23 5.95
N GLU A 493 -16.60 -11.43 6.26
CA GLU A 493 -17.89 -11.92 6.74
C GLU A 493 -18.65 -12.69 5.66
N LEU A 494 -18.55 -12.26 4.39
CA LEU A 494 -19.22 -12.87 3.26
C LEU A 494 -18.47 -14.07 2.65
N LEU A 495 -17.28 -14.44 3.16
CA LEU A 495 -16.60 -15.68 2.74
C LEU A 495 -17.47 -16.90 3.02
N GLY A 496 -17.55 -17.80 2.04
CA GLY A 496 -18.18 -19.13 2.19
C GLY A 496 -17.38 -20.11 3.06
N THR A 497 -16.17 -19.72 3.45
CA THR A 497 -15.29 -20.48 4.34
C THR A 497 -15.94 -20.64 5.72
N PRO A 498 -15.91 -21.83 6.33
CA PRO A 498 -16.38 -22.04 7.70
C PRO A 498 -15.75 -21.06 8.69
N ASP A 499 -16.51 -20.59 9.67
CA ASP A 499 -16.04 -19.56 10.63
C ASP A 499 -14.79 -20.01 11.39
N GLU A 500 -14.66 -21.30 11.69
CA GLU A 500 -13.48 -21.87 12.35
C GLU A 500 -12.25 -22.04 11.44
N GLN A 501 -12.41 -21.80 10.12
CA GLN A 501 -11.38 -21.90 9.10
C GLN A 501 -11.05 -20.56 8.42
N LYS A 502 -11.61 -19.45 8.91
CA LYS A 502 -11.25 -18.11 8.47
C LYS A 502 -10.79 -17.24 9.63
N GLU A 503 -9.78 -16.41 9.38
CA GLU A 503 -9.30 -15.44 10.36
C GLU A 503 -9.03 -14.09 9.69
N LEU A 504 -9.47 -13.00 10.33
CA LEU A 504 -9.11 -11.63 9.97
C LEU A 504 -8.23 -11.04 11.07
N LYS A 505 -6.97 -10.74 10.75
CA LYS A 505 -6.05 -10.05 11.65
C LYS A 505 -5.88 -8.60 11.22
N LEU A 506 -6.21 -7.70 12.14
CA LEU A 506 -6.10 -6.25 11.96
C LEU A 506 -4.87 -5.72 12.68
N PHE A 507 -4.09 -4.92 11.98
CA PHE A 507 -2.89 -4.28 12.51
C PHE A 507 -3.08 -2.77 12.59
N GLU A 508 -2.45 -2.13 13.57
CA GLU A 508 -2.44 -0.68 13.75
C GLU A 508 -1.54 -0.02 12.69
N SER A 509 -1.93 -0.16 11.43
CA SER A 509 -1.23 0.30 10.25
C SER A 509 -2.22 0.70 9.17
N ASP A 510 -1.71 1.41 8.18
CA ASP A 510 -2.36 1.61 6.89
C ASP A 510 -2.23 0.33 6.02
N HIS A 511 -2.38 0.46 4.70
CA HIS A 511 -2.41 -0.63 3.72
C HIS A 511 -1.33 -1.70 3.86
N ILE A 512 -0.10 -1.35 4.27
CA ILE A 512 0.97 -2.34 4.51
C ILE A 512 1.15 -2.55 6.01
N ILE A 513 1.02 -3.81 6.42
CA ILE A 513 1.16 -4.26 7.81
C ILE A 513 2.63 -4.45 8.21
N PRO A 514 2.95 -4.51 9.51
CA PRO A 514 4.32 -4.75 9.95
C PRO A 514 4.88 -6.08 9.41
N LYS A 515 6.11 -6.03 8.87
CA LYS A 515 6.73 -7.16 8.17
C LYS A 515 6.85 -8.43 9.03
N ASN A 516 7.21 -8.30 10.30
CA ASN A 516 7.37 -9.45 11.17
C ASN A 516 6.04 -10.15 11.46
N ASP A 517 4.97 -9.38 11.62
CA ASP A 517 3.63 -9.93 11.79
C ASP A 517 3.17 -10.62 10.51
N LEU A 518 3.36 -10.00 9.33
CA LEU A 518 3.08 -10.65 8.05
C LEU A 518 3.77 -12.02 7.94
N ILE A 519 5.07 -12.07 8.22
CA ILE A 519 5.86 -13.31 8.18
C ILE A 519 5.32 -14.34 9.16
N ARG A 520 5.12 -13.97 10.43
CA ARG A 520 4.64 -14.89 11.48
C ARG A 520 3.30 -15.48 11.11
N GLU A 521 2.30 -14.63 10.86
CA GLU A 521 0.93 -15.10 10.62
C GLU A 521 0.84 -15.92 9.32
N THR A 522 1.63 -15.57 8.30
CA THR A 522 1.68 -16.34 7.04
C THR A 522 2.28 -17.73 7.26
N LEU A 523 3.41 -17.83 7.97
CA LEU A 523 4.06 -19.12 8.21
C LEU A 523 3.22 -20.01 9.12
N ASP A 524 2.67 -19.48 10.21
CA ASP A 524 1.82 -20.21 11.15
C ASP A 524 0.59 -20.78 10.43
N TRP A 525 -0.02 -20.00 9.54
CA TRP A 525 -1.16 -20.44 8.74
C TRP A 525 -0.82 -21.54 7.74
N LEU A 526 0.29 -21.39 7.02
CA LEU A 526 0.75 -22.43 6.09
C LEU A 526 1.14 -23.71 6.82
N ASP A 527 1.78 -23.61 7.99
CA ASP A 527 2.09 -24.77 8.83
C ASP A 527 0.81 -25.48 9.30
N GLN A 528 -0.24 -24.73 9.63
CA GLN A 528 -1.53 -25.29 10.04
C GLN A 528 -2.23 -26.06 8.90
N TYR A 529 -2.26 -25.51 7.68
CA TYR A 529 -3.11 -26.04 6.60
C TYR A 529 -2.37 -26.85 5.54
N LEU A 530 -1.08 -26.60 5.32
CA LEU A 530 -0.22 -27.43 4.45
C LEU A 530 0.62 -28.42 5.25
N GLY A 531 0.75 -28.21 6.57
CA GLY A 531 1.68 -28.93 7.44
C GLY A 531 3.03 -28.19 7.53
N PRO A 532 3.82 -28.45 8.59
CA PRO A 532 5.17 -27.88 8.71
C PRO A 532 6.08 -28.39 7.58
N VAL A 533 7.13 -27.62 7.28
CA VAL A 533 8.18 -28.06 6.36
C VAL A 533 9.21 -28.90 7.12
N ASP A 534 9.56 -30.06 6.56
CA ASP A 534 10.55 -31.00 7.12
C ASP A 534 12.01 -30.62 6.83
#